data_AF-A0A1X1MJZ2-F1
#
_entry.id   AF-A0A1X1MJZ2-F1
#
_cell.length_a   1.000
_cell.length_b   1.000
_cell.length_c   1.000
_cell.angle_alpha   90.00
_cell.angle_beta   90.00
_cell.angle_gamma   90.00
#
_symmetry.space_group_name_H-M   'P 1'
#
loop_
_entity.id
_entity.type
_entity.pdbx_description
1 polymer ?
#
loop_
_entity_poly.entity_id
_entity_poly.type
_entity_poly.pdbx_seq_one_letter_code
_entity_poly.pdbx_strand_id
1 'polypeptide(L)' 'MARSEETIEAEVIRLLPGALAVVRTPAGTEEVGIALVDAHPGDAVLVHAGEAIAVL' A
#
# COMPACT_ATOMS: atom_id res chain seq x y z
N MET A 1 -7.59 -23.44 -5.16
CA MET A 1 -8.42 -22.35 -4.59
C MET A 1 -7.75 -21.05 -5.02
N ALA A 2 -8.18 -20.47 -6.14
CA ALA A 2 -7.68 -19.15 -6.56
C ALA A 2 -8.26 -18.14 -5.58
N ARG A 3 -7.45 -17.68 -4.63
CA ARG A 3 -7.81 -16.59 -3.73
C ARG A 3 -7.95 -15.36 -4.61
N SER A 4 -9.13 -14.74 -4.62
CA SER A 4 -9.35 -13.44 -5.26
C SER A 4 -8.26 -12.50 -4.74
N GLU A 5 -7.35 -12.10 -5.61
CA GLU A 5 -6.39 -11.06 -5.29
C GLU A 5 -7.18 -9.74 -5.31
N GLU A 6 -7.82 -9.46 -4.18
CA GLU A 6 -8.62 -8.25 -4.00
C GLU A 6 -7.67 -7.10 -3.70
N THR A 7 -7.81 -6.03 -4.45
CA THR A 7 -7.09 -4.78 -4.20
C THR A 7 -7.77 -4.05 -3.05
N ILE A 8 -6.99 -3.57 -2.09
CA ILE A 8 -7.50 -2.82 -0.95
C ILE A 8 -7.00 -1.37 -1.01
N GLU A 9 -7.84 -0.44 -0.55
CA GLU A 9 -7.42 0.93 -0.32
C GLU A 9 -6.71 1.03 1.04
N ALA A 10 -5.59 1.76 1.07
CA ALA A 10 -4.81 2.01 2.27
C ALA A 10 -4.26 3.44 2.29
N GLU A 11 -4.11 4.01 3.48
CA GLU A 11 -3.52 5.35 3.67
C GLU A 11 -2.04 5.22 4.01
N VAL A 12 -1.17 5.93 3.32
CA VAL A 12 0.27 5.95 3.62
C VAL A 12 0.52 6.75 4.89
N ILE A 13 1.05 6.09 5.92
CA ILE A 13 1.37 6.74 7.21
C ILE A 13 2.78 7.31 7.20
N ARG A 14 3.76 6.54 6.69
CA ARG A 14 5.17 6.95 6.61
C ARG A 14 5.95 6.12 5.60
N LEU A 15 6.97 6.74 5.02
CA LEU A 15 7.91 6.07 4.13
C LEU A 15 9.02 5.38 4.91
N LEU A 16 9.50 4.27 4.36
CA LEU A 16 10.63 3.47 4.84
C LEU A 16 11.72 3.41 3.76
N PRO A 17 12.98 3.14 4.13
CA PRO A 17 14.03 2.86 3.16
C PRO A 17 13.68 1.68 2.25
N GLY A 18 14.16 1.70 1.01
CA GLY A 18 14.00 0.58 0.08
C GLY A 18 12.65 0.51 -0.63
N ALA A 19 12.02 1.66 -0.89
CA ALA A 19 10.71 1.75 -1.56
C ALA A 19 9.61 0.97 -0.83
N LEU A 20 9.58 1.10 0.50
CA LEU A 20 8.56 0.55 1.37
C LEU A 20 7.82 1.69 2.08
N ALA A 21 6.59 1.43 2.52
CA ALA A 21 5.82 2.33 3.34
C ALA A 21 5.02 1.56 4.39
N VAL A 22 4.79 2.19 5.54
CA VAL A 22 3.76 1.73 6.48
C VAL A 22 2.45 2.37 6.07
N VAL A 23 1.43 1.54 5.84
CA VAL A 23 0.09 1.99 5.48
C VAL A 23 -0.92 1.61 6.55
N ARG A 24 -2.04 2.33 6.60
CA ARG A 24 -3.22 1.99 7.39
C ARG A 24 -4.25 1.33 6.48
N THR A 25 -4.58 0.08 6.77
CA THR A 25 -5.65 -0.69 6.14
C THR A 25 -6.84 -0.79 7.11
N PRO A 26 -8.03 -1.25 6.66
CA PRO A 26 -9.13 -1.55 7.56
C PRO A 26 -8.82 -2.63 8.61
N ALA A 27 -7.81 -3.48 8.37
CA ALA A 27 -7.42 -4.56 9.27
C ALA A 27 -6.29 -4.17 10.25
N GLY A 28 -5.59 -3.05 10.02
CA GLY A 28 -4.50 -2.59 10.86
C GLY A 28 -3.42 -1.84 10.08
N THR A 29 -2.22 -1.78 10.62
CA THR A 29 -1.06 -1.20 9.92
C THR A 29 -0.20 -2.30 9.30
N GLU A 30 0.20 -2.10 8.05
CA GLU A 30 0.97 -3.09 7.28
C GLU A 30 2.13 -2.40 6.53
N GLU A 31 3.17 -3.16 6.22
CA GLU A 31 4.26 -2.70 5.35
C GLU A 31 3.95 -3.09 3.91
N VAL A 32 4.04 -2.12 3.00
CA VAL A 32 3.68 -2.26 1.59
C VAL A 32 4.80 -1.70 0.71
N GLY A 33 5.08 -2.39 -0.38
CA GLY A 33 5.99 -1.89 -1.42
C GLY A 33 5.37 -0.75 -2.20
N ILE A 34 6.17 0.28 -2.47
CA ILE A 34 5.75 1.47 -3.22
C ILE A 34 6.65 1.72 -4.43
N ALA A 35 7.42 0.73 -4.87
CA ALA A 35 8.38 0.91 -5.97
C ALA A 35 7.71 1.27 -7.31
N LEU A 36 6.41 1.02 -7.45
CA LEU A 36 5.64 1.22 -8.67
C LEU A 36 4.91 2.58 -8.71
N VAL A 37 4.89 3.33 -7.60
CA VAL A 37 4.11 4.56 -7.46
C VAL A 37 4.89 5.63 -6.69
N ASP A 38 4.61 6.90 -6.96
CA ASP A 38 5.20 8.02 -6.22
C ASP A 38 4.29 8.44 -5.05
N ALA A 39 4.27 7.61 -3.99
CA ALA A 39 3.38 7.80 -2.84
C ALA A 39 4.05 8.59 -1.70
N HIS A 40 3.27 9.45 -1.05
CA HIS A 40 3.66 10.30 0.06
C HIS A 40 2.80 10.04 1.30
N PRO A 41 3.28 10.36 2.52
CA PRO A 41 2.45 10.29 3.72
C PRO A 41 1.18 11.12 3.59
N GLY A 42 0.03 10.51 3.86
CA GLY A 42 -1.30 11.08 3.70
C GLY A 42 -2.02 10.65 2.41
N ASP A 43 -1.30 10.09 1.44
CA ASP A 43 -1.91 9.61 0.20
C ASP A 43 -2.74 8.34 0.45
N ALA A 44 -3.83 8.20 -0.28
CA ALA A 44 -4.54 6.94 -0.43
C ALA A 44 -3.93 6.16 -1.61
N VAL A 45 -3.72 4.86 -1.43
CA VAL A 45 -3.16 3.97 -2.44
C VAL A 45 -3.98 2.70 -2.58
N LEU A 46 -3.96 2.13 -3.78
CA LEU A 46 -4.48 0.80 -4.04
C LEU A 46 -3.36 -0.23 -3.90
N VAL A 47 -3.57 -1.22 -3.04
CA VAL A 47 -2.59 -2.27 -2.71
C VAL A 47 -3.06 -3.62 -3.24
N HIS A 48 -2.20 -4.30 -3.98
CA HIS A 48 -2.43 -5.62 -4.54
C HIS A 48 -1.23 -6.52 -4.26
N ALA A 49 -1.47 -7.70 -3.66
CA ALA A 49 -0.41 -8.65 -3.31
C ALA A 49 0.77 -8.03 -2.50
N GLY A 50 0.49 -7.02 -1.67
CA GLY A 50 1.50 -6.32 -0.86
C GLY A 50 2.25 -5.17 -1.55
N GLU A 51 1.90 -4.85 -2.80
CA GLU A 51 2.46 -3.75 -3.57
C GLU A 51 1.40 -2.68 -3.86
N ALA A 52 1.77 -1.41 -3.69
CA ALA A 52 0.96 -0.28 -4.13
C ALA A 52 1.03 -0.15 -5.66
N ILE A 53 -0.12 -0.18 -6.32
CA ILE A 53 -0.26 -0.16 -7.78
C ILE A 53 -0.86 1.13 -8.33
N ALA A 54 -1.44 1.97 -7.47
CA ALA A 54 -1.93 3.31 -7.84
C ALA A 54 -2.00 4.23 -6.61
N VAL A 55 -1.86 5.54 -6.84
CA VAL A 55 -2.24 6.61 -5.90
C VAL A 55 -3.63 7.11 -6.30
N LEU A 56 -4.48 7.44 -5.32
CA LEU A 56 -5.87 7.89 -5.49
C LEU A 56 -6.04 9.39 -5.24
#